data_AF-A0A821EG04-F1
#
_entry.id   AF-A0A821EG04-F1
#
_cell.length_a   1.000
_cell.length_b   1.000
_cell.length_c   1.000
_cell.angle_alpha   90.00
_cell.angle_beta   90.00
_cell.angle_gamma   90.00
#
_symmetry.space_group_name_H-M   'P 1'
#
loop_
_entity.id
_entity.type
_entity.pdbx_description
1 polymer ?
#
loop_
_entity_poly.entity_id
_entity_poly.type
_entity_poly.pdbx_seq_one_letter_code
_entity_poly.pdbx_strand_id
1 'polypeptide(L)'
;TTTNEIKSFIRSCTNTTLVSQLNEILPNFEIHSNQEYILSRIQILARTYMSDYNWKSGVITDAELVFNLFCIYFDRRLTPDPRFLDGKVFRGNYVVRQAQLTNIARYPTALFVYQEKPPVYKVLSNGEIHDVPAGDHNLLDCLLLFVECVNSTRNGHIGSLNLGTSGVDILWTIVSPSLS
;
A
#
# COMPACT_ATOMS: atom_id res chain seq x y z
N THR A 1 3.23 30.35 6.11
CA THR A 1 3.02 30.54 4.65
C THR A 1 2.69 29.22 3.97
N THR A 2 3.39 28.14 4.32
CA THR A 2 3.29 26.77 3.78
C THR A 2 1.90 26.09 3.87
N THR A 3 1.14 26.31 4.95
CA THR A 3 -0.21 25.70 5.10
C THR A 3 -1.24 26.26 4.11
N ASN A 4 -1.04 27.49 3.62
CA ASN A 4 -1.97 28.14 2.69
C ASN A 4 -1.70 27.72 1.24
N GLU A 5 -0.45 27.44 0.89
CA GLU A 5 -0.03 26.92 -0.43
C GLU A 5 -0.45 25.46 -0.60
N ILE A 6 -0.34 24.66 0.47
CA ILE A 6 -0.85 23.28 0.47
C ILE A 6 -2.37 23.27 0.30
N LYS A 7 -3.11 24.14 1.02
CA LYS A 7 -4.57 24.26 0.90
C LYS A 7 -5.04 24.81 -0.45
N SER A 8 -4.30 25.74 -1.06
CA SER A 8 -4.63 26.27 -2.38
C SER A 8 -4.35 25.24 -3.48
N PHE A 9 -3.32 24.43 -3.33
CA PHE A 9 -2.99 23.34 -4.25
C PHE A 9 -3.99 22.18 -4.17
N ILE A 10 -4.35 21.79 -2.95
CA ILE A 10 -5.46 20.88 -2.61
C ILE A 10 -6.75 21.33 -3.32
N ARG A 11 -7.04 22.63 -3.38
CA ARG A 11 -8.19 23.16 -4.12
C ARG A 11 -8.02 23.19 -5.65
N SER A 12 -6.78 23.12 -6.15
CA SER A 12 -6.43 23.11 -7.58
C SER A 12 -6.55 21.71 -8.21
N CYS A 13 -6.42 20.65 -7.40
CA CYS A 13 -6.82 19.31 -7.81
C CYS A 13 -8.34 19.29 -8.05
N THR A 14 -8.75 19.11 -9.31
CA THR A 14 -10.16 19.14 -9.77
C THR A 14 -11.05 18.05 -9.17
N ASN A 15 -10.50 17.15 -8.36
CA ASN A 15 -11.19 16.03 -7.74
C ASN A 15 -11.17 16.20 -6.22
N THR A 16 -12.15 16.94 -5.68
CA THR A 16 -12.34 17.28 -4.26
C THR A 16 -12.35 16.06 -3.33
N THR A 17 -12.62 14.87 -3.87
CA THR A 17 -12.60 13.59 -3.16
C THR A 17 -11.19 13.12 -2.82
N LEU A 18 -10.27 13.13 -3.80
CA LEU A 18 -8.86 12.74 -3.61
C LEU A 18 -8.14 13.65 -2.63
N VAL A 19 -8.52 14.92 -2.67
CA VAL A 19 -7.98 16.00 -1.85
C VAL A 19 -8.37 15.84 -0.37
N SER A 20 -9.63 15.49 -0.13
CA SER A 20 -10.13 15.19 1.22
C SER A 20 -9.50 13.90 1.75
N GLN A 21 -9.38 12.87 0.91
CA GLN A 21 -8.69 11.63 1.24
C GLN A 21 -7.22 11.86 1.60
N LEU A 22 -6.47 12.63 0.80
CA LEU A 22 -5.08 12.99 1.09
C LEU A 22 -4.90 13.69 2.43
N ASN A 23 -5.77 14.65 2.77
CA ASN A 23 -5.73 15.33 4.08
C ASN A 23 -5.98 14.39 5.27
N GLU A 24 -6.78 13.35 5.08
CA GLU A 24 -6.99 12.34 6.12
C GLU A 24 -5.87 11.29 6.18
N ILE A 25 -5.10 11.12 5.09
CA ILE A 25 -3.98 10.19 5.00
C ILE A 25 -2.70 10.82 5.59
N LEU A 26 -2.51 12.14 5.44
CA LEU A 26 -1.35 12.88 5.93
C LEU A 26 -1.05 12.71 7.44
N PRO A 27 -2.04 12.65 8.36
CA PRO A 27 -1.80 12.32 9.76
C PRO A 27 -1.21 10.92 9.97
N ASN A 28 -1.53 9.93 9.13
CA ASN A 28 -0.90 8.61 9.23
C ASN A 28 0.56 8.60 8.75
N PHE A 29 0.98 9.65 8.04
CA PHE A 29 2.37 9.91 7.66
C PHE A 29 3.12 10.78 8.70
N GLU A 30 2.55 11.02 9.89
CA GLU A 30 3.01 11.92 10.98
C GLU A 30 4.48 11.82 11.44
N ILE A 31 5.28 10.92 10.84
CA ILE A 31 6.67 10.68 11.24
C ILE A 31 7.67 11.34 10.27
N HIS A 32 7.26 11.81 9.10
CA HIS A 32 8.18 12.42 8.15
C HIS A 32 8.18 13.95 8.20
N SER A 33 9.35 14.52 8.52
CA SER A 33 9.61 15.96 8.62
C SER A 33 9.40 16.75 7.32
N ASN A 34 9.07 16.10 6.21
CA ASN A 34 8.99 16.69 4.87
C ASN A 34 7.72 16.26 4.12
N GLN A 35 6.56 16.70 4.63
CA GLN A 35 5.24 16.41 4.04
C GLN A 35 5.11 16.96 2.60
N GLU A 36 5.73 18.10 2.30
CA GLU A 36 5.75 18.70 0.97
C GLU A 36 6.45 17.78 -0.04
N TYR A 37 7.57 17.18 0.34
CA TYR A 37 8.23 16.15 -0.46
C TYR A 37 7.31 14.96 -0.73
N ILE A 38 6.65 14.41 0.30
CA ILE A 38 5.71 13.28 0.12
C ILE A 38 4.61 13.64 -0.88
N LEU A 39 3.98 14.80 -0.72
CA LEU A 39 2.92 15.25 -1.62
C LEU A 39 3.42 15.38 -3.06
N SER A 40 4.60 15.97 -3.25
CA SER A 40 5.22 16.08 -4.57
C SER A 40 5.49 14.70 -5.19
N ARG A 41 5.97 13.73 -4.40
CA ARG A 41 6.22 12.37 -4.88
C ARG A 41 4.94 11.66 -5.27
N ILE A 42 3.86 11.77 -4.48
CA ILE A 42 2.55 11.20 -4.83
C ILE A 42 2.05 11.77 -6.16
N GLN A 43 2.19 13.07 -6.38
CA GLN A 43 1.76 13.72 -7.62
C GLN A 43 2.57 13.27 -8.84
N ILE A 44 3.89 13.12 -8.68
CA ILE A 44 4.77 12.59 -9.71
C ILE A 44 4.33 11.16 -10.02
N LEU A 45 4.22 10.29 -9.02
CA LEU A 45 3.81 8.89 -9.18
C LEU A 45 2.44 8.73 -9.85
N ALA A 46 1.52 9.67 -9.63
CA ALA A 46 0.22 9.67 -10.30
C ALA A 46 0.28 9.98 -11.80
N ARG A 47 1.42 10.48 -12.30
CA ARG A 47 1.61 10.96 -13.69
C ARG A 47 2.75 10.26 -14.43
N THR A 48 3.62 9.55 -13.72
CA THR A 48 4.82 8.91 -14.29
C THR A 48 4.63 7.42 -14.53
N TYR A 49 5.54 6.85 -15.31
CA TYR A 49 5.64 5.41 -15.54
C TYR A 49 6.65 4.78 -14.58
N MET A 50 6.74 3.44 -14.57
CA MET A 50 7.70 2.70 -13.76
C MET A 50 9.16 3.09 -14.02
N SER A 51 9.47 3.65 -15.19
CA SER A 51 10.82 4.16 -15.51
C SER A 51 11.31 5.27 -14.58
N ASP A 52 10.41 6.06 -13.99
CA ASP A 52 10.74 7.17 -13.08
C ASP A 52 10.63 6.76 -11.59
N TYR A 53 10.36 5.47 -11.33
CA TYR A 53 10.11 4.93 -10.01
C TYR A 53 11.41 4.81 -9.20
N ASN A 54 11.51 5.65 -8.17
CA ASN A 54 12.65 5.69 -7.27
C ASN A 54 12.44 4.78 -6.06
N TRP A 55 12.68 3.50 -6.27
CA TRP A 55 12.55 2.48 -5.22
C TRP A 55 13.73 2.43 -4.23
N LYS A 56 14.89 3.01 -4.58
CA LYS A 56 16.14 2.80 -3.83
C LYS A 56 16.68 4.02 -3.09
N SER A 57 16.20 5.23 -3.40
CA SER A 57 16.77 6.47 -2.87
C SER A 57 15.69 7.48 -2.51
N GLY A 58 16.06 8.44 -1.65
CA GLY A 58 15.16 9.45 -1.11
C GLY A 58 14.96 9.31 0.40
N VAL A 59 14.31 10.30 0.98
CA VAL A 59 13.95 10.30 2.42
C VAL A 59 12.90 9.21 2.70
N ILE A 60 11.98 9.04 1.75
CA ILE A 60 11.06 7.93 1.62
C ILE A 60 11.11 7.50 0.15
N THR A 61 11.28 6.22 -0.09
CA THR A 61 11.28 5.65 -1.44
C THR A 61 9.85 5.58 -1.98
N ASP A 62 9.70 5.49 -3.30
CA ASP A 62 8.37 5.36 -3.90
C ASP A 62 7.70 4.04 -3.50
N ALA A 63 8.50 2.99 -3.29
CA ALA A 63 8.01 1.72 -2.79
C ALA A 63 7.46 1.83 -1.37
N GLU A 64 8.19 2.46 -0.45
CA GLU A 64 7.66 2.70 0.89
C GLU A 64 6.38 3.56 0.84
N LEU A 65 6.34 4.56 -0.03
CA LEU A 65 5.20 5.45 -0.17
C LEU A 65 3.96 4.70 -0.70
N VAL A 66 4.08 3.98 -1.81
CA VAL A 66 2.98 3.18 -2.40
C VAL A 66 2.52 2.11 -1.43
N PHE A 67 3.44 1.42 -0.75
CA PHE A 67 3.10 0.40 0.25
C PHE A 67 2.31 1.00 1.43
N ASN A 68 2.70 2.17 1.92
CA ASN A 68 1.97 2.86 2.98
C ASN A 68 0.57 3.29 2.52
N LEU A 69 0.43 3.82 1.30
CA LEU A 69 -0.87 4.17 0.73
C LEU A 69 -1.78 2.93 0.61
N PHE A 70 -1.21 1.81 0.16
CA PHE A 70 -1.90 0.52 0.10
C PHE A 70 -2.40 0.07 1.47
N CYS A 71 -1.55 0.12 2.50
CA CYS A 71 -1.96 -0.22 3.87
C CYS A 71 -3.11 0.68 4.36
N ILE A 72 -2.96 2.01 4.20
CA ILE A 72 -3.96 2.99 4.65
C ILE A 72 -5.31 2.77 3.95
N TYR A 73 -5.28 2.44 2.66
CA TYR A 73 -6.49 2.10 1.91
C TYR A 73 -7.22 0.91 2.53
N PHE A 74 -6.52 -0.18 2.84
CA PHE A 74 -7.15 -1.36 3.44
C PHE A 74 -7.56 -1.14 4.90
N ASP A 75 -6.72 -0.48 5.71
CA ASP A 75 -7.02 -0.15 7.11
C ASP A 75 -8.39 0.55 7.26
N ARG A 76 -8.75 1.40 6.29
CA ARG A 76 -10.05 2.11 6.26
C ARG A 76 -11.24 1.27 5.80
N ARG A 77 -11.00 0.25 4.99
CA ARG A 77 -12.06 -0.58 4.41
C ARG A 77 -12.38 -1.81 5.27
N LEU A 78 -11.47 -2.18 6.15
CA LEU A 78 -11.68 -3.24 7.12
C LEU A 78 -12.53 -2.73 8.29
N THR A 79 -13.30 -3.64 8.86
CA THR A 79 -14.05 -3.37 10.09
C THR A 79 -13.07 -3.04 11.22
N PRO A 80 -13.31 -1.97 12.00
CA PRO A 80 -12.50 -1.66 13.17
C PRO A 80 -12.41 -2.85 14.13
N ASP A 81 -11.23 -3.08 14.67
CA ASP A 81 -10.98 -4.17 15.61
C ASP A 81 -10.40 -3.59 16.90
N PRO A 82 -11.01 -3.86 18.07
CA PRO A 82 -10.57 -3.33 19.37
C PRO A 82 -9.09 -3.62 19.72
N ARG A 83 -8.46 -4.61 19.07
CA ARG A 83 -7.03 -4.93 19.25
C ARG A 83 -6.11 -3.88 18.64
N PHE A 84 -6.59 -3.09 17.68
CA PHE A 84 -5.84 -2.07 16.97
C PHE A 84 -6.44 -0.69 17.26
N LEU A 85 -6.09 -0.14 18.43
CA LEU A 85 -6.59 1.16 18.90
C LEU A 85 -6.19 2.34 17.99
N ASP A 86 -5.17 2.15 17.15
CA ASP A 86 -4.73 3.13 16.15
C ASP A 86 -5.45 2.97 14.79
N GLY A 87 -6.40 2.03 14.68
CA GLY A 87 -7.16 1.76 13.47
C GLY A 87 -6.39 1.00 12.39
N LYS A 88 -5.14 0.58 12.63
CA LYS A 88 -4.28 -0.07 11.62
C LYS A 88 -4.51 -1.58 11.53
N VAL A 89 -5.77 -1.96 11.26
CA VAL A 89 -6.24 -3.35 11.25
C VAL A 89 -5.57 -4.18 10.16
N PHE A 90 -5.46 -3.67 8.93
CA PHE A 90 -4.76 -4.35 7.84
C PHE A 90 -3.29 -4.52 8.20
N ARG A 91 -2.63 -3.44 8.61
CA ARG A 91 -1.20 -3.47 8.91
C ARG A 91 -0.86 -4.43 10.04
N GLY A 92 -1.69 -4.50 11.07
CA GLY A 92 -1.49 -5.40 12.20
C GLY A 92 -1.71 -6.88 11.90
N ASN A 93 -2.53 -7.21 10.89
CA ASN A 93 -2.87 -8.59 10.56
C ASN A 93 -2.12 -9.14 9.32
N TYR A 94 -1.80 -8.29 8.35
CA TYR A 94 -1.30 -8.71 7.03
C TYR A 94 0.06 -8.12 6.67
N VAL A 95 0.69 -7.36 7.56
CA VAL A 95 2.05 -6.86 7.35
C VAL A 95 2.96 -7.39 8.45
N VAL A 96 4.06 -8.01 8.04
CA VAL A 96 5.08 -8.54 8.94
C VAL A 96 6.42 -7.94 8.55
N ARG A 97 7.20 -7.47 9.53
CA ARG A 97 8.59 -7.03 9.31
C ARG A 97 9.56 -8.13 9.70
N GLN A 98 10.75 -8.14 9.10
CA GLN A 98 11.83 -9.08 9.43
C GLN A 98 12.03 -9.27 10.94
N ALA A 99 12.08 -8.17 11.70
CA ALA A 99 12.27 -8.21 13.16
C ALA A 99 11.09 -8.81 13.95
N GLN A 100 9.91 -8.94 13.34
CA GLN A 100 8.69 -9.46 13.95
C GLN A 100 8.45 -10.93 13.59
N LEU A 101 9.14 -11.46 12.58
CA LEU A 101 8.94 -12.82 12.10
C LEU A 101 9.63 -13.82 13.03
N THR A 102 8.89 -14.33 14.01
CA THR A 102 9.36 -15.41 14.90
C THR A 102 8.87 -16.79 14.46
N ASN A 103 7.70 -16.86 13.84
CA ASN A 103 7.11 -18.10 13.33
C ASN A 103 6.23 -17.78 12.10
N ILE A 104 6.59 -18.36 10.95
CA ILE A 104 5.88 -18.15 9.67
C ILE A 104 4.46 -18.71 9.74
N ALA A 105 4.24 -19.82 10.44
CA ALA A 105 2.93 -20.47 10.54
C ALA A 105 1.86 -19.60 11.23
N ARG A 106 2.27 -18.54 11.95
CA ARG A 106 1.35 -17.55 12.53
C ARG A 106 0.65 -16.71 11.45
N TYR A 107 1.25 -16.61 10.26
CA TYR A 107 0.83 -15.72 9.19
C TYR A 107 0.41 -16.53 7.96
N PRO A 108 -0.86 -16.97 7.87
CA PRO A 108 -1.33 -17.81 6.77
C PRO A 108 -1.21 -17.12 5.41
N THR A 109 -1.40 -15.79 5.36
CA THR A 109 -1.06 -14.96 4.19
C THR A 109 -0.76 -13.54 4.65
N ALA A 110 0.41 -12.99 4.28
CA ALA A 110 0.83 -11.65 4.67
C ALA A 110 1.90 -11.07 3.72
N LEU A 111 1.97 -9.74 3.65
CA LEU A 111 3.08 -9.00 3.05
C LEU A 111 4.25 -8.96 4.03
N PHE A 112 5.42 -9.39 3.57
CA PHE A 112 6.63 -9.47 4.37
C PHE A 112 7.64 -8.41 3.96
N VAL A 113 7.91 -7.46 4.85
CA VAL A 113 8.97 -6.46 4.69
C VAL A 113 10.28 -7.10 5.14
N TYR A 114 11.00 -7.67 4.16
CA TYR A 114 12.27 -8.39 4.38
C TYR A 114 13.43 -7.43 4.68
N GLN A 115 13.46 -6.30 3.98
CA GLN A 115 14.46 -5.25 4.16
C GLN A 115 13.78 -3.88 4.03
N GLU A 116 14.24 -2.89 4.81
CA GLU A 116 13.66 -1.54 4.78
C GLU A 116 14.42 -0.59 3.83
N LYS A 117 15.74 -0.73 3.67
CA LYS A 117 16.56 0.19 2.86
C LYS A 117 17.66 -0.52 2.06
N PRO A 118 17.60 -0.52 0.71
CA PRO A 118 16.39 -0.26 -0.07
C PRO A 118 15.28 -1.27 0.32
N PRO A 119 14.00 -0.88 0.21
CA PRO A 119 12.91 -1.75 0.62
C PRO A 119 12.83 -2.99 -0.28
N VAL A 120 12.76 -4.16 0.37
CA VAL A 120 12.53 -5.45 -0.29
C VAL A 120 11.36 -6.11 0.39
N TYR A 121 10.34 -6.42 -0.40
CA TYR A 121 9.12 -7.08 -0.02
C TYR A 121 9.14 -8.53 -0.52
N LYS A 122 8.42 -9.37 0.21
CA LYS A 122 8.12 -10.77 -0.11
C LYS A 122 6.68 -11.07 0.30
N VAL A 123 6.18 -12.26 -0.02
CA VAL A 123 4.84 -12.70 0.39
C VAL A 123 4.96 -13.95 1.23
N LEU A 124 4.30 -13.97 2.39
CA LEU A 124 4.08 -15.19 3.16
C LEU A 124 2.77 -15.81 2.69
N SER A 125 2.78 -17.10 2.35
CA SER A 125 1.54 -17.85 2.15
C SER A 125 1.76 -19.33 2.49
N ASN A 126 0.77 -19.97 3.08
CA ASN A 126 0.78 -21.41 3.39
C ASN A 126 2.02 -21.90 4.16
N GLY A 127 2.58 -21.05 5.04
CA GLY A 127 3.77 -21.39 5.83
C GLY A 127 5.11 -21.21 5.12
N GLU A 128 5.10 -20.68 3.89
CA GLU A 128 6.30 -20.45 3.07
C GLU A 128 6.51 -18.95 2.80
N ILE A 129 7.76 -18.59 2.52
CA ILE A 129 8.15 -17.26 2.03
C ILE A 129 8.31 -17.37 0.52
N HIS A 130 7.43 -16.73 -0.23
CA HIS A 130 7.59 -16.58 -1.68
C HIS A 130 8.63 -15.51 -1.96
N ASP A 131 9.71 -15.93 -2.60
CA ASP A 131 10.78 -15.03 -2.97
C ASP A 131 10.39 -14.21 -4.21
N VAL A 132 10.55 -12.90 -4.10
CA VAL A 132 10.35 -11.95 -5.20
C VAL A 132 11.66 -11.18 -5.35
N PRO A 133 12.27 -11.15 -6.54
CA PRO A 133 13.53 -10.46 -6.75
C PRO A 133 13.47 -9.00 -6.28
N ALA A 134 14.54 -8.51 -5.68
CA ALA A 134 14.67 -7.09 -5.32
C ALA A 134 14.75 -6.23 -6.60
N GLY A 135 14.17 -5.03 -6.55
CA GLY A 135 14.13 -4.13 -7.71
C GLY A 135 13.05 -3.07 -7.62
N ASP A 136 12.92 -2.31 -8.69
CA ASP A 136 11.86 -1.33 -8.94
C ASP A 136 10.47 -1.96 -8.99
N HIS A 137 10.35 -3.16 -9.53
CA HIS A 137 9.07 -3.88 -9.66
C HIS A 137 8.70 -4.69 -8.40
N ASN A 138 9.65 -4.91 -7.49
CA ASN A 138 9.50 -5.84 -6.35
C ASN A 138 8.22 -5.61 -5.54
N LEU A 139 7.89 -4.36 -5.21
CA LEU A 139 6.68 -4.08 -4.46
C LEU A 139 5.42 -4.45 -5.25
N LEU A 140 5.33 -4.05 -6.51
CA LEU A 140 4.13 -4.30 -7.31
C LEU A 140 3.92 -5.79 -7.54
N ASP A 141 4.99 -6.52 -7.84
CA ASP A 141 4.95 -7.98 -7.98
C ASP A 141 4.49 -8.65 -6.67
N CYS A 142 4.98 -8.17 -5.52
CA CYS A 142 4.52 -8.65 -4.21
C CYS A 142 3.05 -8.33 -3.93
N LEU A 143 2.57 -7.14 -4.32
CA LEU A 143 1.16 -6.77 -4.13
C LEU A 143 0.24 -7.65 -4.99
N LEU A 144 0.61 -7.90 -6.24
CA LEU A 144 -0.12 -8.80 -7.14
C LEU A 144 -0.13 -10.24 -6.59
N LEU A 145 1.04 -10.75 -6.19
CA LEU A 145 1.16 -12.08 -5.61
C LEU A 145 0.37 -12.20 -4.31
N PHE A 146 0.38 -11.18 -3.45
CA PHE A 146 -0.42 -11.15 -2.22
C PHE A 146 -1.92 -11.24 -2.53
N VAL A 147 -2.41 -10.47 -3.50
CA VAL A 147 -3.83 -10.54 -3.92
C VAL A 147 -4.17 -11.93 -4.44
N GLU A 148 -3.30 -12.55 -5.24
CA GLU A 148 -3.49 -13.90 -5.76
C GLU A 148 -3.50 -14.96 -4.64
N CYS A 149 -2.58 -14.84 -3.67
CA CYS A 149 -2.55 -15.70 -2.49
C CYS A 149 -3.84 -15.57 -1.67
N VAL A 150 -4.34 -14.35 -1.46
CA VAL A 150 -5.62 -14.11 -0.77
C VAL A 150 -6.79 -14.72 -1.56
N ASN A 151 -6.79 -14.59 -2.89
CA ASN A 151 -7.81 -15.19 -3.74
C ASN A 151 -7.85 -16.71 -3.57
N SER A 152 -6.69 -17.35 -3.63
CA SER A 152 -6.54 -18.81 -3.55
C SER A 152 -6.80 -19.39 -2.16
N THR A 153 -6.42 -18.69 -1.08
CA THR A 153 -6.49 -19.23 0.30
C THR A 153 -7.74 -18.80 1.06
N ARG A 154 -8.36 -17.68 0.67
CA ARG A 154 -9.44 -17.03 1.43
C ARG A 154 -10.65 -16.71 0.57
N ASN A 155 -10.79 -17.35 -0.59
CA ASN A 155 -11.85 -17.07 -1.57
C ASN A 155 -11.95 -15.56 -1.87
N GLY A 156 -10.80 -14.87 -1.90
CA GLY A 156 -10.72 -13.43 -2.16
C GLY A 156 -10.99 -12.54 -0.95
N HIS A 157 -11.12 -13.04 0.29
CA HIS A 157 -11.52 -12.21 1.42
C HIS A 157 -10.34 -11.72 2.29
N ILE A 158 -10.26 -10.40 2.48
CA ILE A 158 -9.46 -9.76 3.53
C ILE A 158 -10.41 -9.24 4.59
N GLY A 159 -10.57 -9.97 5.70
CA GLY A 159 -11.59 -9.64 6.70
C GLY A 159 -13.00 -9.70 6.11
N SER A 160 -13.77 -8.61 6.22
CA SER A 160 -15.10 -8.46 5.61
C SER A 160 -15.06 -8.01 4.15
N LEU A 161 -13.89 -7.65 3.63
CA LEU A 161 -13.72 -7.13 2.27
C LEU A 161 -13.45 -8.28 1.29
N ASN A 162 -14.29 -8.40 0.25
CA ASN A 162 -14.06 -9.33 -0.85
C ASN A 162 -13.30 -8.63 -1.99
N LEU A 163 -12.12 -9.14 -2.36
CA LEU A 163 -11.30 -8.64 -3.47
C LEU A 163 -11.86 -9.03 -4.86
N GLY A 164 -12.86 -9.93 -4.92
CA GLY A 164 -13.60 -10.31 -6.12
C GLY A 164 -14.68 -9.29 -6.53
N THR A 165 -15.74 -9.78 -7.20
CA THR A 165 -16.75 -9.03 -7.99
C THR A 165 -17.49 -7.85 -7.32
N SER A 166 -17.20 -7.52 -6.06
CA SER A 166 -17.87 -6.42 -5.37
C SER A 166 -17.00 -5.60 -4.42
N GLY A 167 -15.67 -5.75 -4.41
CA GLY A 167 -14.89 -5.03 -3.40
C GLY A 167 -13.56 -4.44 -3.76
N VAL A 168 -12.92 -4.65 -4.91
CA VAL A 168 -11.79 -3.78 -5.33
C VAL A 168 -11.77 -3.65 -6.86
N ASP A 169 -12.14 -2.47 -7.38
CA ASP A 169 -12.03 -2.09 -8.80
C ASP A 169 -10.57 -1.97 -9.32
N ILE A 170 -9.63 -2.70 -8.71
CA ILE A 170 -8.26 -2.87 -9.24
C ILE A 170 -8.27 -3.94 -10.33
N LEU A 171 -9.11 -4.99 -10.20
CA LEU A 171 -9.25 -6.03 -11.22
C LEU A 171 -9.99 -5.55 -12.48
N TRP A 172 -10.98 -4.65 -12.37
CA TRP A 172 -11.63 -4.05 -13.55
C TRP A 172 -10.63 -3.24 -14.40
N THR A 173 -9.70 -2.54 -13.73
CA THR A 173 -8.65 -1.75 -14.39
C THR A 173 -7.63 -2.63 -15.13
N ILE A 174 -7.41 -3.87 -14.69
CA ILE A 174 -6.49 -4.84 -15.31
C ILE A 174 -7.19 -5.70 -16.38
N VAL A 175 -8.47 -6.00 -16.20
CA VAL A 175 -9.28 -6.84 -17.10
C VAL A 175 -10.16 -5.97 -18.03
N SER A 176 -9.63 -4.83 -18.47
CA SER A 176 -10.16 -4.16 -19.66
C SER A 176 -9.29 -4.55 -20.86
N PRO A 177 -9.47 -5.74 -21.48
CA PRO A 177 -9.05 -5.89 -22.85
C PRO A 177 -9.93 -4.93 -23.65
N SER A 178 -9.27 -4.00 -24.31
CA SER A 178 -9.80 -3.21 -25.41
C SER A 178 -10.90 -3.95 -26.16
N LEU A 179 -12.15 -3.51 -26.01
CA LEU A 179 -13.24 -3.95 -26.85
C LEU A 179 -13.99 -2.71 -27.35
N SER A 180 -13.67 -2.43 -28.63
CA SER A 180 -14.33 -1.61 -29.65
C SER A 180 -14.55 -0.13 -29.39
#